data_AF-A0A969NEV0-F1
#
_entry.id   AF-A0A969NEV0-F1
#
_cell.length_a   1.000
_cell.length_b   1.000
_cell.length_c   1.000
_cell.angle_alpha   90.00
_cell.angle_beta   90.00
_cell.angle_gamma   90.00
#
_symmetry.space_group_name_H-M   'P 1'
#
loop_
_entity.id
_entity.type
_entity.pdbx_description
1 polymer ?
#
loop_
_entity_poly.entity_id
_entity_poly.type
_entity_poly.pdbx_seq_one_letter_code
_entity_poly.pdbx_strand_id
1 'polypeptide(L)'
;MENNVVITNHYHGITFMGMRNSKIANNTVIDQIPGDNLSPWIMISNHKNGTPSENCLIINNLAMRSISVEGTNVTERNNYVIGHDNFSQLADLFVNSAGFNVNLLTNELTLENIIDKGEKVEGLISSEIDKDQNIRTLPPDIGAFEAR
;
A
#
# COMPACT_ATOMS: atom_id res chain seq x y z
N MET A 1 -10.52 0.20 3.87
CA MET A 1 -10.08 0.89 2.65
C MET A 1 -9.20 -0.09 1.88
N GLU A 2 -9.65 -0.47 0.69
CA GLU A 2 -9.15 -1.65 -0.03
C GLU A 2 -8.95 -1.35 -1.51
N ASN A 3 -7.92 -1.93 -2.14
CA ASN A 3 -7.69 -1.89 -3.60
C ASN A 3 -7.67 -0.48 -4.24
N ASN A 4 -7.15 0.51 -3.52
CA ASN A 4 -7.01 1.87 -4.06
C ASN A 4 -5.61 2.10 -4.62
N VAL A 5 -5.55 2.96 -5.63
CA VAL A 5 -4.31 3.55 -6.14
C VAL A 5 -4.32 5.01 -5.76
N VAL A 6 -3.27 5.45 -5.06
CA VAL A 6 -3.06 6.86 -4.71
C VAL A 6 -1.72 7.28 -5.30
N ILE A 7 -1.75 8.31 -6.14
CA ILE A 7 -0.55 8.89 -6.77
C ILE A 7 -0.56 10.37 -6.42
N THR A 8 0.46 10.82 -5.69
CA THR A 8 0.53 12.20 -5.19
C THR A 8 1.97 12.63 -4.89
N ASN A 9 2.24 13.93 -4.97
CA ASN A 9 3.51 14.55 -4.60
C ASN A 9 3.47 15.20 -3.20
N HIS A 10 2.77 14.57 -2.25
CA HIS A 10 2.58 15.06 -0.89
C HIS A 10 2.86 13.95 0.11
N TYR A 11 3.19 14.32 1.36
CA TYR A 11 3.42 13.35 2.43
C TYR A 11 2.21 12.46 2.72
N HIS A 12 0.99 13.03 2.71
CA HIS A 12 -0.22 12.31 3.07
C HIS A 12 -0.84 11.59 1.88
N GLY A 13 -0.34 10.40 1.55
CA GLY A 13 -0.97 9.51 0.57
C GLY A 13 -2.29 8.95 1.12
N ILE A 14 -2.20 8.14 2.18
CA ILE A 14 -3.36 7.69 2.96
C ILE A 14 -3.10 8.06 4.41
N THR A 15 -4.01 8.81 5.03
CA THR A 15 -3.86 9.21 6.44
C THR A 15 -5.22 9.19 7.13
N PHE A 16 -5.30 8.41 8.21
CA PHE A 16 -6.43 8.43 9.14
C PHE A 16 -5.96 8.84 10.54
N MET A 17 -6.68 9.77 11.16
CA MET A 17 -6.42 10.25 12.51
C MET A 17 -7.63 9.93 13.39
N GLY A 18 -7.47 9.04 14.38
CA GLY A 18 -8.58 8.52 15.19
C GLY A 18 -9.36 7.37 14.52
N MET A 19 -8.67 6.54 13.73
CA MET A 19 -9.26 5.37 13.06
C MET A 19 -9.63 4.30 14.10
N ARG A 20 -10.77 3.62 13.91
CA ARG A 20 -11.21 2.56 14.83
C ARG A 20 -11.73 1.33 14.10
N ASN A 21 -11.40 0.14 14.58
CA ASN A 21 -11.95 -1.15 14.14
C ASN A 21 -11.91 -1.35 12.62
N SER A 22 -10.82 -0.93 11.98
CA SER A 22 -10.78 -0.78 10.51
C SER A 22 -9.48 -1.29 9.92
N LYS A 23 -9.49 -1.59 8.62
CA LYS A 23 -8.33 -2.10 7.88
C LYS A 23 -8.00 -1.21 6.68
N ILE A 24 -6.71 -1.04 6.40
CA ILE A 24 -6.16 -0.44 5.18
C ILE A 24 -5.40 -1.56 4.48
N ALA A 25 -5.94 -2.09 3.38
CA ALA A 25 -5.40 -3.29 2.75
C ALA A 25 -5.21 -3.17 1.24
N ASN A 26 -4.13 -3.76 0.71
CA ASN A 26 -3.91 -3.90 -0.73
C ASN A 26 -4.06 -2.57 -1.50
N ASN A 27 -3.52 -1.47 -0.97
CA ASN A 27 -3.46 -0.21 -1.69
C ASN A 27 -2.06 -0.02 -2.27
N THR A 28 -1.98 0.64 -3.44
CA THR A 28 -0.71 1.09 -4.04
C THR A 28 -0.63 2.60 -3.88
N VAL A 29 0.34 3.09 -3.11
CA VAL A 29 0.53 4.51 -2.80
C VAL A 29 1.91 4.93 -3.26
N ILE A 30 1.98 5.64 -4.37
CA ILE A 30 3.24 6.03 -5.00
C ILE A 30 3.38 7.53 -5.21
N ASP A 31 4.62 7.97 -5.34
CA ASP A 31 4.95 9.34 -5.68
C ASP A 31 4.77 9.61 -7.17
N GLN A 32 4.56 10.87 -7.53
CA GLN A 32 4.44 11.33 -8.91
C GLN A 32 5.74 11.99 -9.41
N ILE A 33 6.55 12.56 -8.51
CA ILE A 33 7.66 13.43 -8.90
C ILE A 33 8.99 12.86 -8.37
N PRO A 34 9.97 12.53 -9.23
CA PRO A 34 11.28 12.11 -8.78
C PRO A 34 12.03 13.26 -8.10
N GLY A 35 12.71 12.96 -6.98
CA GLY A 35 13.70 13.85 -6.38
C GLY A 35 13.15 15.04 -5.57
N ASP A 36 11.84 15.15 -5.39
CA ASP A 36 11.26 16.06 -4.39
C ASP A 36 11.21 15.37 -3.02
N ASN A 37 11.52 16.08 -1.94
CA ASN A 37 11.45 15.56 -0.57
C ASN A 37 10.02 15.20 -0.13
N LEU A 38 8.99 15.64 -0.87
CA LEU A 38 7.58 15.33 -0.62
C LEU A 38 7.20 13.97 -1.20
N SER A 39 7.21 12.93 -0.36
CA SER A 39 6.88 11.56 -0.81
C SER A 39 5.82 10.90 0.08
N PRO A 40 4.83 10.19 -0.49
CA PRO A 40 3.66 9.76 0.25
C PRO A 40 3.91 8.55 1.15
N TRP A 41 3.31 8.61 2.35
CA TRP A 41 3.19 7.51 3.29
C TRP A 41 1.76 7.00 3.42
N ILE A 42 1.63 5.86 4.10
CA ILE A 42 0.37 5.38 4.67
C ILE A 42 0.47 5.51 6.19
N MET A 43 -0.48 6.20 6.81
CA MET A 43 -0.43 6.47 8.24
C MET A 43 -1.78 6.27 8.93
N ILE A 44 -1.74 5.61 10.08
CA ILE A 44 -2.77 5.71 11.12
C ILE A 44 -2.14 6.40 12.32
N SER A 45 -2.71 7.51 12.75
CA SER A 45 -2.27 8.24 13.95
C SER A 45 -3.41 8.50 14.92
N ASN A 46 -3.10 8.96 16.13
CA ASN A 46 -4.12 9.43 17.06
C ASN A 46 -4.86 10.65 16.48
N HIS A 47 -6.11 10.87 16.90
CA HIS A 47 -6.87 12.05 16.51
C HIS A 47 -6.20 13.32 17.05
N LYS A 48 -6.39 14.46 16.40
CA LYS A 48 -5.75 15.74 16.79
C LYS A 48 -6.11 16.23 18.21
N ASN A 49 -7.19 15.71 18.79
CA ASN A 49 -7.58 15.98 20.18
C ASN A 49 -6.95 15.01 21.20
N GLY A 50 -6.05 14.13 20.76
CA GLY A 50 -5.39 13.12 21.59
C GLY A 50 -6.13 11.79 21.75
N THR A 51 -7.35 11.64 21.22
CA THR A 51 -8.05 10.35 21.26
C THR A 51 -7.28 9.30 20.45
N PRO A 52 -6.94 8.13 21.04
CA PRO A 52 -6.18 7.12 20.31
C PRO A 52 -6.92 6.52 19.13
N SER A 53 -6.20 6.20 18.05
CA SER A 53 -6.68 5.19 17.10
C SER A 53 -6.71 3.82 17.78
N GLU A 54 -7.61 2.93 17.35
CA GLU A 54 -7.82 1.65 18.06
C GLU A 54 -8.19 0.48 17.15
N ASN A 55 -7.61 -0.70 17.39
CA ASN A 55 -7.97 -1.97 16.73
C ASN A 55 -7.95 -1.86 15.21
N CYS A 56 -6.83 -1.39 14.66
CA CYS A 56 -6.67 -1.19 13.22
C CYS A 56 -5.49 -1.99 12.66
N LEU A 57 -5.56 -2.30 11.36
CA LEU A 57 -4.54 -3.06 10.66
C LEU A 57 -4.21 -2.43 9.30
N ILE A 58 -2.92 -2.22 9.03
CA ILE A 58 -2.39 -1.87 7.70
C ILE A 58 -1.71 -3.12 7.12
N ILE A 59 -2.21 -3.69 6.03
CA ILE A 59 -1.71 -4.98 5.50
C ILE A 59 -1.65 -5.04 3.97
N ASN A 60 -0.66 -5.73 3.40
CA ASN A 60 -0.53 -5.97 1.96
C ASN A 60 -0.47 -4.69 1.11
N ASN A 61 -0.09 -3.54 1.67
CA ASN A 61 0.02 -2.30 0.90
C ASN A 61 1.41 -2.16 0.30
N LEU A 62 1.48 -1.52 -0.86
CA LEU A 62 2.71 -1.07 -1.49
C LEU A 62 2.80 0.44 -1.30
N ALA A 63 3.81 0.92 -0.58
CA ALA A 63 3.96 2.34 -0.23
C ALA A 63 5.33 2.87 -0.70
N MET A 64 5.35 4.12 -1.19
CA MET A 64 6.60 4.75 -1.61
C MET A 64 7.51 5.07 -0.42
N ARG A 65 7.05 5.92 0.51
CA ARG A 65 7.94 6.44 1.56
C ARG A 65 8.03 5.53 2.78
N SER A 66 6.90 5.30 3.43
CA SER A 66 6.83 4.58 4.69
C SER A 66 5.41 4.19 5.07
N ILE A 67 5.31 3.33 6.09
CA ILE A 67 4.08 3.03 6.82
C ILE A 67 4.30 3.42 8.28
N SER A 68 3.30 4.08 8.87
CA SER A 68 3.34 4.53 10.25
C SER A 68 2.06 4.18 10.98
N VAL A 69 2.19 3.58 12.16
CA VAL A 69 1.07 3.18 13.01
C VAL A 69 1.25 3.76 14.41
N GLU A 70 0.20 4.38 14.92
CA GLU A 70 0.11 4.89 16.29
C GLU A 70 -1.32 4.68 16.82
N GLY A 71 -1.42 4.20 18.05
CA GLY A 71 -2.69 3.97 18.74
C GLY A 71 -2.66 2.71 19.60
N THR A 72 -3.83 2.30 20.10
CA THR A 72 -3.99 1.08 20.89
C THR A 72 -4.35 -0.09 19.97
N ASN A 73 -3.54 -1.14 19.94
CA ASN A 73 -3.76 -2.29 19.05
C ASN A 73 -3.89 -1.87 17.56
N VAL A 74 -3.02 -0.96 17.14
CA VAL A 74 -2.84 -0.59 15.73
C VAL A 74 -1.56 -1.23 15.24
N THR A 75 -1.66 -2.11 14.25
CA THR A 75 -0.53 -2.93 13.76
C THR A 75 -0.40 -2.85 12.25
N GLU A 76 0.77 -3.24 11.75
CA GLU A 76 1.04 -3.36 10.32
C GLU A 76 1.85 -4.63 10.04
N ARG A 77 1.66 -5.24 8.86
CA ARG A 77 2.38 -6.44 8.40
C ARG A 77 2.22 -6.67 6.90
N ASN A 78 3.10 -7.48 6.30
CA ASN A 78 3.07 -7.85 4.88
C ASN A 78 2.94 -6.66 3.91
N ASN A 79 3.40 -5.48 4.31
CA ASN A 79 3.46 -4.33 3.43
C ASN A 79 4.85 -4.25 2.79
N TYR A 80 4.92 -3.69 1.59
CA TYR A 80 6.19 -3.39 0.92
C TYR A 80 6.40 -1.89 0.86
N VAL A 81 7.54 -1.43 1.37
CA VAL A 81 7.97 -0.03 1.29
C VAL A 81 9.11 0.06 0.29
N ILE A 82 8.89 0.79 -0.80
CA ILE A 82 9.90 1.00 -1.86
C ILE A 82 11.08 1.78 -1.30
N GLY A 83 10.79 2.81 -0.50
CA GLY A 83 11.76 3.79 -0.03
C GLY A 83 11.79 5.02 -0.92
N HIS A 84 11.74 6.19 -0.30
CA HIS A 84 11.71 7.48 -1.01
C HIS A 84 12.85 7.64 -2.03
N ASP A 85 14.06 7.21 -1.67
CA ASP A 85 15.27 7.34 -2.50
C ASP A 85 15.29 6.37 -3.70
N ASN A 86 14.37 5.39 -3.73
CA ASN A 86 14.28 4.35 -4.75
C ASN A 86 13.24 4.66 -5.84
N PHE A 87 12.99 5.94 -6.15
CA PHE A 87 11.98 6.35 -7.14
C PHE A 87 12.18 5.67 -8.50
N SER A 88 13.42 5.47 -8.94
CA SER A 88 13.71 4.80 -10.22
C SER A 88 13.18 3.36 -10.27
N GLN A 89 13.05 2.68 -9.12
CA GLN A 89 12.53 1.31 -9.01
C GLN A 89 11.05 1.21 -9.42
N LEU A 90 10.30 2.32 -9.48
CA LEU A 90 8.94 2.33 -10.01
C LEU A 90 8.87 1.79 -11.45
N ALA A 91 9.93 1.95 -12.24
CA ALA A 91 10.01 1.41 -13.60
C ALA A 91 10.21 -0.11 -13.62
N ASP A 92 10.76 -0.68 -12.55
CA ASP A 92 10.95 -2.13 -12.39
C ASP A 92 9.74 -2.78 -11.70
N LEU A 93 8.90 -2.01 -11.03
CA LEU A 93 7.68 -2.51 -10.39
C LEU A 93 6.46 -2.46 -11.31
N PHE A 94 6.36 -1.45 -12.18
CA PHE A 94 5.11 -1.13 -12.87
C PHE A 94 5.24 -1.02 -14.39
N VAL A 95 4.18 -1.38 -15.10
CA VAL A 95 4.11 -1.32 -16.57
C VAL A 95 4.39 0.08 -17.12
N ASN A 96 3.79 1.13 -16.55
CA ASN A 96 4.07 2.53 -16.91
C ASN A 96 3.58 3.49 -15.82
N SER A 97 4.36 3.63 -14.74
CA SER A 97 4.03 4.51 -13.60
C SER A 97 3.89 5.98 -13.99
N ALA A 98 4.72 6.48 -14.92
CA ALA A 98 4.63 7.86 -15.44
C ALA A 98 3.33 8.14 -16.20
N GLY A 99 2.74 7.12 -16.82
CA GLY A 99 1.42 7.15 -17.45
C GLY A 99 0.28 6.69 -16.53
N PHE A 100 0.52 6.59 -15.21
CA PHE A 100 -0.43 6.13 -14.20
C PHE A 100 -0.92 4.68 -14.36
N ASN A 101 -0.23 3.86 -15.17
CA ASN A 101 -0.46 2.43 -15.24
C ASN A 101 0.47 1.72 -14.24
N VAL A 102 -0.08 1.47 -13.06
CA VAL A 102 0.59 0.82 -11.93
C VAL A 102 0.22 -0.66 -11.79
N ASN A 103 -0.14 -1.31 -12.90
CA ASN A 103 -0.14 -2.77 -12.97
C ASN A 103 1.28 -3.31 -12.78
N LEU A 104 1.41 -4.44 -12.08
CA LEU A 104 2.70 -5.03 -11.76
C LEU A 104 3.40 -5.59 -13.02
N LEU A 105 4.72 -5.45 -13.07
CA LEU A 105 5.56 -6.24 -13.95
C LEU A 105 5.82 -7.62 -13.32
N THR A 106 6.07 -8.63 -14.15
CA THR A 106 6.52 -9.96 -13.70
C THR A 106 8.01 -10.10 -13.98
N ASN A 107 8.84 -9.85 -12.96
CA ASN A 107 10.29 -9.92 -13.03
C ASN A 107 10.89 -10.37 -11.68
N GLU A 108 12.23 -10.46 -11.60
CA GLU A 108 12.91 -10.92 -10.39
C GLU A 108 12.54 -10.10 -9.15
N LEU A 109 12.50 -8.77 -9.26
CA LEU A 109 12.16 -7.89 -8.15
C LEU A 109 10.74 -8.13 -7.63
N THR A 110 9.75 -8.18 -8.53
CA THR A 110 8.36 -8.37 -8.14
C THR A 110 8.10 -9.79 -7.65
N LEU A 111 8.71 -10.82 -8.25
CA LEU A 111 8.63 -12.21 -7.76
C LEU A 111 9.25 -12.41 -6.38
N GLU A 112 10.31 -11.68 -6.08
CA GLU A 112 10.98 -11.76 -4.77
C GLU A 112 10.18 -11.02 -3.68
N ASN A 113 9.57 -9.88 -4.00
CA ASN A 113 9.11 -8.94 -2.98
C ASN A 113 7.59 -8.65 -2.98
N ILE A 114 6.88 -8.88 -4.08
CA ILE A 114 5.50 -8.42 -4.27
C ILE A 114 4.54 -9.57 -4.59
N ILE A 115 4.86 -10.34 -5.63
CA ILE A 115 4.02 -11.39 -6.18
C ILE A 115 3.97 -12.56 -5.20
N ASP A 116 2.76 -12.99 -4.85
CA ASP A 116 2.51 -14.04 -3.87
C ASP A 116 3.20 -13.77 -2.50
N LYS A 117 3.35 -12.50 -2.09
CA LYS A 117 3.98 -12.12 -0.80
C LYS A 117 3.01 -11.56 0.24
N GLY A 118 1.77 -11.31 -0.16
CA GLY A 118 0.72 -10.86 0.75
C GLY A 118 0.18 -11.97 1.64
N GLU A 119 -0.87 -11.65 2.37
CA GLU A 119 -1.61 -12.59 3.21
C GLU A 119 -3.11 -12.49 2.97
N LYS A 120 -3.78 -13.65 2.87
CA LYS A 120 -5.24 -13.72 2.89
C LYS A 120 -5.78 -13.33 4.26
N VAL A 121 -6.57 -12.26 4.30
CA VAL A 121 -7.33 -11.86 5.49
C VAL A 121 -8.80 -12.11 5.26
N GLU A 122 -9.43 -12.85 6.17
CA GLU A 122 -10.85 -13.14 6.13
C GLU A 122 -11.69 -11.85 6.19
N GLY A 123 -12.72 -11.79 5.35
CA GLY A 123 -13.65 -10.67 5.28
C GLY A 123 -13.12 -9.43 4.56
N LEU A 124 -11.91 -9.47 3.97
CA LEU A 124 -11.45 -8.45 3.03
C LEU A 124 -11.78 -8.86 1.59
N ILE A 125 -12.39 -7.94 0.84
CA ILE A 125 -12.63 -8.11 -0.59
C ILE A 125 -11.28 -8.13 -1.32
N SER A 126 -10.32 -7.33 -0.86
CA SER A 126 -8.98 -7.29 -1.44
C SER A 126 -8.16 -8.57 -1.27
N SER A 127 -8.62 -9.51 -0.43
CA SER A 127 -8.02 -10.84 -0.35
C SER A 127 -8.49 -11.78 -1.47
N GLU A 128 -9.61 -11.47 -2.14
CA GLU A 128 -10.23 -12.34 -3.13
C GLU A 128 -10.10 -11.78 -4.54
N ILE A 129 -10.22 -10.45 -4.68
CA ILE A 129 -10.12 -9.76 -5.96
C ILE A 129 -9.22 -8.53 -5.88
N ASP A 130 -8.58 -8.19 -6.99
CA ASP A 130 -7.77 -6.98 -7.13
C ASP A 130 -8.60 -5.75 -7.55
N LYS A 131 -7.93 -4.63 -7.79
CA LYS A 131 -8.55 -3.39 -8.25
C LYS A 131 -9.29 -3.52 -9.58
N ASP A 132 -8.81 -4.38 -10.48
CA ASP A 132 -9.40 -4.63 -11.80
C ASP A 132 -10.45 -5.77 -11.76
N GLN A 133 -10.84 -6.22 -10.56
CA GLN A 133 -11.80 -7.30 -10.31
C GLN A 133 -11.29 -8.68 -10.75
N ASN A 134 -9.98 -8.84 -10.93
CA ASN A 134 -9.38 -10.14 -11.17
C ASN A 134 -9.34 -10.93 -9.88
N ILE A 135 -9.54 -12.25 -9.97
CA ILE A 135 -9.34 -13.15 -8.83
C ILE A 135 -7.85 -13.17 -8.48
N ARG A 136 -7.54 -13.02 -7.19
CA ARG A 136 -6.17 -13.12 -6.68
C ARG A 136 -5.73 -14.58 -6.50
N THR A 137 -4.44 -14.84 -6.73
CA THR A 137 -3.79 -16.07 -6.27
C THR A 137 -3.63 -16.04 -4.76
N LEU A 138 -3.30 -17.20 -4.18
CA LEU A 138 -3.09 -17.33 -2.74
C LEU A 138 -1.68 -17.87 -2.49
N PRO A 139 -0.83 -17.14 -1.74
CA PRO A 139 -1.06 -15.80 -1.17
C PRO A 139 -1.27 -14.68 -2.23
N PRO A 140 -2.00 -13.58 -1.91
CA PRO A 140 -2.23 -12.49 -2.87
C PRO A 140 -0.99 -11.62 -3.08
N ASP A 141 -0.96 -10.87 -4.18
CA ASP A 141 0.10 -9.89 -4.41
C ASP A 141 -0.02 -8.67 -3.49
N ILE A 142 1.12 -8.10 -3.11
CA ILE A 142 1.17 -6.84 -2.37
C ILE A 142 0.77 -5.67 -3.29
N GLY A 143 -0.11 -4.79 -2.78
CA GLY A 143 -0.63 -3.65 -3.53
C GLY A 143 -1.99 -3.90 -4.17
N ALA A 144 -2.40 -2.99 -5.05
CA ALA A 144 -3.76 -2.91 -5.58
C ALA A 144 -4.07 -3.87 -6.72
N PHE A 145 -3.06 -4.44 -7.38
CA PHE A 145 -3.21 -5.29 -8.56
C PHE A 145 -2.65 -6.68 -8.31
N GLU A 146 -3.22 -7.65 -9.01
CA GLU A 146 -2.62 -8.96 -9.19
C GLU A 146 -1.81 -8.98 -10.49
N ALA A 147 -0.61 -9.55 -10.45
CA ALA A 147 0.19 -9.82 -11.63
C ALA A 147 -0.47 -10.90 -12.50
N ARG A 148 -0.23 -10.82 -13.81
CA ARG A 148 -0.75 -11.76 -14.81
C ARG A 148 0.38 -12.38 -15.61
#